data_AF-A0A518VBG1-F1
#
_entry.id   AF-A0A518VBG1-F1
#
_cell.length_a   1.000
_cell.length_b   1.000
_cell.length_c   1.000
_cell.angle_alpha   90.00
_cell.angle_beta   90.00
_cell.angle_gamma   90.00
#
_symmetry.space_group_name_H-M   'P 1'
#
loop_
_entity.id
_entity.type
_entity.pdbx_description
1 polymer ?
#
loop_
_entity_poly.entity_id
_entity_poly.type
_entity_poly.pdbx_seq_one_letter_code
_entity_poly.pdbx_strand_id
1 'polypeptide(L)'
;MFKKSIIAFALVVVSAFSVSVAFANEAQLSNTTASDKYWASITKKYTAFEAPDEISYDDGRGYIGKLKRGVGTNCLPEGCDWTYSGWMYYQY
;
A
#
# COMPACT_ATOMS: atom_id res chain seq x y z
N MET A 1 4.29 31.82 72.84
CA MET A 1 5.55 31.68 72.09
C MET A 1 5.40 30.48 71.16
N PHE A 2 5.23 30.72 69.86
CA PHE A 2 4.92 29.69 68.86
C PHE A 2 6.15 28.83 68.56
N LYS A 3 6.03 27.50 68.67
CA LYS A 3 7.07 26.55 68.27
C LYS A 3 7.27 26.65 66.76
N LYS A 4 8.39 27.24 66.34
CA LYS A 4 8.82 27.26 64.94
C LYS A 4 9.37 25.89 64.59
N SER A 5 8.68 25.18 63.69
CA SER A 5 9.18 23.98 63.02
C SER A 5 10.34 24.37 62.11
N ILE A 6 11.48 23.69 62.21
CA ILE A 6 12.64 23.89 61.34
C ILE A 6 13.06 22.52 60.82
N ILE A 7 13.56 22.51 59.58
CA ILE A 7 14.18 21.43 58.79
C ILE A 7 13.16 20.74 57.85
N ALA A 8 13.30 20.68 56.52
CA ALA A 8 14.44 20.90 55.63
C ALA A 8 14.00 21.52 54.29
N PHE A 9 14.81 22.44 53.76
CA PHE A 9 14.86 22.79 52.35
C PHE A 9 15.66 21.72 51.62
N ALA A 10 15.00 20.84 50.86
CA ALA A 10 15.65 19.97 49.89
C ALA A 10 15.38 20.52 48.49
N LEU A 11 16.33 21.32 48.00
CA LEU A 11 16.33 21.83 46.63
C LEU A 11 16.82 20.69 45.73
N VAL A 12 15.92 19.82 45.28
CA VAL A 12 16.25 18.78 44.29
C VAL A 12 16.23 19.41 42.91
N VAL A 13 17.44 19.57 42.37
CA VAL A 13 17.72 20.09 41.04
C VAL A 13 17.02 19.24 39.99
N VAL A 14 16.32 19.93 39.10
CA VAL A 14 15.60 19.47 37.92
C VAL A 14 16.48 18.54 37.08
N SER A 15 16.21 17.24 37.13
CA SER A 15 16.57 16.32 36.05
C SER A 15 15.38 16.24 35.10
N ALA A 16 15.44 17.08 34.07
CA ALA A 16 14.60 16.99 32.89
C ALA A 16 14.84 15.64 32.19
N PHE A 17 14.10 14.61 32.60
CA PHE A 17 13.81 13.46 31.75
C PHE A 17 12.34 13.56 31.40
N SER A 18 12.14 14.28 30.30
CA SER A 18 10.89 14.50 29.60
C SER A 18 10.09 13.21 29.50
N VAL A 19 8.87 13.28 30.01
CA VAL A 19 7.70 12.51 29.65
C VAL A 19 7.75 11.94 28.23
N SER A 20 7.98 10.63 28.11
CA SER A 20 7.74 9.89 26.86
C SER A 20 7.06 8.54 27.12
N VAL A 21 6.14 8.48 28.09
CA VAL A 21 5.20 7.35 28.25
C VAL A 21 3.81 7.72 27.73
N ALA A 22 3.74 8.29 26.53
CA ALA A 22 2.46 8.58 25.87
C ALA A 22 2.47 8.36 24.35
N PHE A 23 3.55 7.81 23.77
CA PHE A 23 3.62 7.47 22.34
C PHE A 23 4.35 6.15 22.12
N ALA A 24 4.02 5.12 22.90
CA ALA A 24 4.38 3.75 22.56
C ALA A 24 3.24 3.02 21.80
N ASN A 25 2.20 3.74 21.36
CA ASN A 25 1.00 3.14 20.74
C ASN A 25 0.72 3.59 19.30
N GLU A 26 1.64 4.29 18.63
CA GLU A 26 1.46 4.66 17.21
C GLU A 26 2.63 4.24 16.30
N ALA A 27 3.74 3.78 16.88
CA ALA A 27 4.92 3.37 16.11
C ALA A 27 4.96 1.86 15.87
N GLN A 28 3.88 1.25 15.37
CA GLN A 28 3.98 0.00 14.59
C GLN A 28 2.71 -0.45 13.85
N LEU A 29 1.71 0.42 13.64
CA LEU A 29 0.68 0.17 12.63
C LEU A 29 1.08 0.78 11.28
N SER A 30 2.33 0.59 10.87
CA SER A 30 2.84 1.10 9.60
C SER A 30 3.76 0.08 8.92
N ASN A 31 3.38 -1.20 8.90
CA ASN A 31 3.90 -2.14 7.91
C ASN A 31 3.17 -3.49 7.88
N THR A 32 1.91 -3.56 7.44
CA THR A 32 1.33 -4.74 6.73
C THR A 32 -0.16 -4.55 6.40
N THR A 33 -0.53 -3.48 5.71
CA THR A 33 -1.46 -3.73 4.61
C THR A 33 -0.55 -4.23 3.50
N ALA A 34 -0.27 -5.55 3.47
CA ALA A 34 0.27 -6.13 2.25
C ALA A 34 -0.69 -5.67 1.16
N SER A 35 -0.24 -4.80 0.26
CA SER A 35 -1.07 -4.32 -0.84
C SER A 35 -1.48 -5.57 -1.57
N ASP A 36 -2.73 -5.99 -1.35
CA ASP A 36 -3.22 -7.27 -1.81
C ASP A 36 -3.10 -7.23 -3.33
N LYS A 37 -2.25 -8.09 -3.84
CA LYS A 37 -1.89 -8.09 -5.25
C LYS A 37 -1.76 -9.50 -5.74
N TYR A 38 -2.24 -9.71 -6.95
CA TYR A 38 -2.11 -10.97 -7.65
C TYR A 38 -1.74 -10.74 -9.10
N TRP A 39 -1.13 -11.75 -9.72
CA TRP A 39 -0.81 -11.70 -11.13
C TRP A 39 -2.03 -12.14 -11.95
N ALA A 40 -2.46 -11.31 -12.89
CA ALA A 40 -3.54 -11.64 -13.80
C ALA A 40 -3.02 -11.85 -15.21
N SER A 41 -3.71 -12.71 -15.96
CA SER A 41 -3.56 -12.86 -17.40
C SER A 41 -4.93 -12.93 -18.04
N ILE A 42 -5.20 -12.05 -18.99
CA ILE A 42 -6.49 -11.97 -19.68
C ILE A 42 -6.29 -11.93 -21.18
N THR A 43 -7.26 -12.41 -21.93
CA THR A 43 -7.26 -12.33 -23.39
C THR A 43 -8.28 -11.29 -23.85
N LYS A 44 -7.84 -10.41 -24.77
CA LYS A 44 -8.69 -9.42 -25.42
C LYS A 44 -8.53 -9.55 -26.92
N LYS A 45 -9.65 -9.45 -27.64
CA LYS A 45 -9.67 -9.46 -29.10
C LYS A 45 -9.54 -8.03 -29.61
N TYR A 46 -8.58 -7.81 -30.50
CA TYR A 46 -8.37 -6.55 -31.21
C TYR A 46 -8.18 -6.85 -32.69
N THR A 47 -8.30 -5.84 -33.56
CA THR A 47 -7.78 -5.98 -34.93
C THR A 47 -6.25 -6.08 -34.88
N ALA A 48 -5.62 -6.70 -35.88
CA ALA A 48 -4.18 -7.00 -35.85
C ALA A 48 -3.29 -5.76 -35.63
N PHE A 49 -3.75 -4.58 -36.05
CA PHE A 49 -2.98 -3.34 -36.04
C PHE A 49 -3.39 -2.35 -34.93
N GLU A 50 -4.48 -2.60 -34.21
CA GLU A 50 -5.02 -1.65 -33.21
C GLU A 50 -4.82 -2.09 -31.76
N ALA A 51 -4.14 -3.22 -31.53
CA ALA A 51 -3.92 -3.71 -30.17
C ALA A 51 -2.93 -2.81 -29.41
N PRO A 52 -3.32 -2.21 -28.27
CA PRO A 52 -2.43 -1.38 -27.45
C PRO A 52 -1.37 -2.22 -26.73
N ASP A 53 -0.24 -1.63 -26.39
CA ASP A 53 0.82 -2.31 -25.61
C ASP A 53 0.44 -2.54 -24.15
N GLU A 54 -0.42 -1.69 -23.59
CA GLU A 54 -0.87 -1.75 -22.21
C GLU A 54 -2.37 -1.44 -22.13
N ILE A 55 -3.07 -2.11 -21.22
CA ILE A 55 -4.46 -1.82 -20.89
C ILE A 55 -4.63 -1.64 -19.39
N SER A 56 -5.53 -0.73 -19.01
CA SER A 56 -6.06 -0.69 -17.65
C SER A 56 -7.17 -1.73 -17.52
N TYR A 57 -7.07 -2.58 -16.51
CA TYR A 57 -8.04 -3.63 -16.22
C TYR A 57 -8.52 -3.53 -14.79
N ASP A 58 -9.84 -3.64 -14.62
CA ASP A 58 -10.54 -3.77 -13.35
C ASP A 58 -11.24 -5.14 -13.38
N ASP A 59 -11.04 -5.94 -12.35
CA ASP A 59 -11.63 -7.28 -12.25
C ASP A 59 -13.04 -7.28 -11.64
N GLY A 60 -13.55 -6.12 -11.22
CA GLY A 60 -14.87 -5.94 -10.59
C GLY A 60 -14.92 -6.32 -9.11
N ARG A 61 -13.80 -6.77 -8.52
CA ARG A 61 -13.66 -7.12 -7.09
C ARG A 61 -12.82 -6.09 -6.34
N GLY A 62 -12.56 -4.95 -6.96
CA GLY A 62 -11.77 -3.86 -6.40
C GLY A 62 -10.27 -3.97 -6.68
N TYR A 63 -9.85 -4.88 -7.57
CA TYR A 63 -8.47 -4.93 -8.03
C TYR A 63 -8.34 -4.23 -9.37
N ILE A 64 -7.39 -3.30 -9.45
CA ILE A 64 -7.08 -2.55 -10.66
C ILE A 64 -5.60 -2.71 -10.98
N GLY A 65 -5.29 -2.94 -12.26
CA GLY A 65 -3.93 -3.13 -12.73
C GLY A 65 -3.71 -2.62 -14.14
N LYS A 66 -2.46 -2.32 -14.45
CA LYS A 66 -1.99 -2.05 -15.81
C LYS A 66 -1.36 -3.33 -16.34
N LEU A 67 -2.00 -3.92 -17.35
CA LEU A 67 -1.59 -5.20 -17.93
C LEU A 67 -0.88 -4.95 -19.25
N LYS A 68 0.27 -5.57 -19.44
CA LYS A 68 1.09 -5.44 -20.64
C LYS A 68 0.81 -6.56 -21.62
N ARG A 69 0.83 -6.23 -22.90
CA ARG A 69 0.68 -7.18 -24.00
C ARG A 69 1.82 -8.19 -23.98
N GLY A 70 1.46 -9.46 -23.94
CA GLY A 70 2.39 -10.58 -24.05
C GLY A 70 2.86 -10.81 -25.48
N VAL A 71 3.92 -11.63 -25.60
CA VAL A 71 4.46 -12.04 -26.90
C VAL A 71 3.70 -13.29 -27.35
N GLY A 72 2.79 -13.12 -28.30
CA GLY A 72 1.96 -14.22 -28.81
C GLY A 72 0.60 -13.71 -29.24
N THR A 73 0.33 -13.83 -30.53
CA THR A 73 -0.92 -13.39 -31.13
C THR A 73 -1.52 -14.57 -31.87
N ASN A 74 -2.74 -14.96 -31.51
CA ASN A 74 -3.51 -15.88 -32.32
C ASN A 74 -4.42 -15.06 -33.23
N CYS A 75 -4.04 -14.91 -34.50
CA CYS A 75 -4.81 -14.14 -35.47
C CYS A 75 -5.74 -15.03 -36.28
N LEU A 76 -7.03 -14.73 -36.20
CA LEU A 76 -8.09 -15.28 -37.01
C LEU A 76 -8.60 -14.20 -38.00
N PRO A 77 -9.37 -14.56 -39.04
CA PRO A 77 -9.88 -13.61 -40.04
C PRO A 77 -10.73 -12.47 -39.45
N GLU A 78 -11.30 -12.72 -38.28
CA GLU A 78 -12.21 -11.84 -37.52
C GLU A 78 -11.49 -10.97 -36.47
N GLY A 79 -10.18 -11.15 -36.29
CA GLY A 79 -9.38 -10.41 -35.31
C GLY A 79 -8.28 -11.26 -34.67
N CYS A 80 -7.45 -10.60 -33.88
CA CYS A 80 -6.34 -11.19 -33.18
C CYS A 80 -6.61 -11.21 -31.67
N ASP A 81 -6.43 -12.39 -31.06
CA ASP A 81 -6.49 -12.54 -29.62
C ASP A 81 -5.12 -12.21 -29.02
N TRP A 82 -5.13 -11.22 -28.13
CA TRP A 82 -3.96 -10.71 -27.44
C TRP A 82 -4.06 -11.01 -25.96
N THR A 83 -3.01 -11.63 -25.43
CA THR A 83 -2.90 -11.88 -23.98
C THR A 83 -2.25 -10.69 -23.32
N TYR A 84 -2.87 -10.17 -22.25
CA TYR A 84 -2.34 -9.10 -21.42
C TYR A 84 -2.11 -9.64 -20.01
N SER A 85 -0.94 -9.35 -19.45
CA SER A 85 -0.57 -9.84 -18.13
C SER A 85 0.10 -8.77 -17.29
N GLY A 86 -0.07 -8.85 -15.97
CA GLY A 86 0.50 -7.86 -15.05
C GLY A 86 -0.02 -8.05 -13.64
N TRP A 87 0.50 -7.21 -12.73
CA TRP A 87 0.05 -7.17 -11.34
C TRP A 87 -1.24 -6.36 -11.22
N MET A 88 -2.20 -6.95 -10.54
CA MET A 88 -3.43 -6.33 -10.08
C MET A 88 -3.25 -5.91 -8.63
N TYR A 89 -3.66 -4.70 -8.27
CA TYR A 89 -3.53 -4.19 -6.91
C TYR A 89 -4.91 -3.86 -6.37
N TYR A 90 -5.19 -4.26 -5.13
CA TYR A 90 -6.42 -3.90 -4.44
C TYR A 90 -6.43 -2.40 -4.13
N GLN A 91 -7.49 -1.70 -4.54
CA GLN A 91 -7.58 -0.24 -4.47
C GLN A 91 -8.73 0.29 -3.58
N TYR A 92 -9.52 -0.58 -2.92
CA TYR A 92 -10.76 -0.18 -2.24
C TYR A 92 -10.80 -0.47 -0.74
#